data_AF-A0A976GTZ5-F1
#
_entry.id   AF-A0A976GTZ5-F1
#
_cell.length_a   1.000
_cell.length_b   1.000
_cell.length_c   1.000
_cell.angle_alpha   90.00
_cell.angle_beta   90.00
_cell.angle_gamma   90.00
#
_symmetry.space_group_name_H-M   'P 1'
#
loop_
_entity.id
_entity.type
_entity.pdbx_description
1 polymer ?
#
loop_
_entity_poly.entity_id
_entity_poly.type
_entity_poly.pdbx_seq_one_letter_code
_entity_poly.pdbx_strand_id
1 'polypeptide(L)'
;MKKLVWKFLNYIGIGGMIQLQLKSGLKEDGWFKSFQTKTSIDVNGNALAWYNYGFLRFLSTRLKNDFEVFEYGAGNSTIWYAKSVKSVIAVENDKQWIEMLTPKIPENAKVIYKEINEKNEYLYAIASFQKKYDIVVVDGRRRNDCVMLAVDYLTTRG
;
A
#
# COMPACT_ATOMS: atom_id res chain seq x y z
N MET A 1 21.51 12.42 36.61
CA MET A 1 20.52 13.25 35.87
C MET A 1 19.51 12.43 35.07
N LYS A 2 19.92 11.62 34.06
CA LYS A 2 19.00 10.82 33.21
C LYS A 2 18.02 9.91 33.97
N LYS A 3 18.49 9.19 35.01
CA LYS A 3 17.61 8.35 35.85
C LYS A 3 16.56 9.16 36.64
N LEU A 4 16.90 10.37 37.06
CA LEU A 4 15.99 11.25 37.80
C LEU A 4 14.87 11.76 36.90
N VAL A 5 15.21 12.14 35.66
CA VAL A 5 14.26 12.55 34.62
C VAL A 5 13.28 11.41 34.31
N TRP A 6 13.76 10.20 34.04
CA TRP A 6 12.87 9.06 33.76
C TRP A 6 11.96 8.70 34.94
N LYS A 7 12.44 8.80 36.18
CA LYS A 7 11.59 8.61 37.37
C LYS A 7 10.46 9.65 37.41
N PHE A 8 10.77 10.92 37.14
CA PHE A 8 9.76 11.97 37.08
C PHE A 8 8.77 11.75 35.93
N LEU A 9 9.24 11.45 34.72
CA LEU A 9 8.38 11.19 33.54
C LEU A 9 7.45 9.99 33.75
N ASN A 10 7.93 8.94 34.40
CA ASN A 10 7.10 7.79 34.77
C ASN A 10 6.10 8.15 35.89
N TYR A 11 6.50 8.96 36.87
CA TYR A 11 5.63 9.43 37.95
C TYR A 11 4.43 10.23 37.42
N ILE A 12 4.63 11.08 36.41
CA ILE A 12 3.54 11.84 35.77
C ILE A 12 2.84 11.06 34.63
N GLY A 13 3.19 9.78 34.42
CA GLY A 13 2.49 8.89 33.47
C GLY A 13 2.84 9.07 31.99
N ILE A 14 3.83 9.90 31.62
CA ILE A 14 4.16 10.18 30.20
C ILE A 14 5.41 9.48 29.69
N GLY A 15 6.17 8.81 30.57
CA GLY A 15 7.41 8.14 30.21
C GLY A 15 7.25 7.13 29.07
N GLY A 16 6.16 6.36 29.06
CA GLY A 16 5.86 5.41 27.97
C GLY A 16 5.69 6.09 26.61
N MET A 17 4.93 7.20 26.55
CA MET A 17 4.69 7.95 25.32
C MET A 17 5.98 8.56 24.77
N ILE A 18 6.80 9.15 25.64
CA ILE A 18 8.11 9.70 25.26
C ILE A 18 9.02 8.57 24.77
N GLN A 19 9.05 7.44 25.48
CA GLN A 19 9.87 6.29 25.08
C GLN A 19 9.45 5.76 23.70
N LEU A 20 8.15 5.69 23.40
CA LEU A 20 7.65 5.28 22.07
C LEU A 20 8.16 6.20 20.95
N GLN A 21 8.18 7.51 21.17
CA GLN A 21 8.71 8.47 20.18
C GLN A 21 10.24 8.50 20.11
N LEU A 22 10.95 8.13 21.18
CA LEU A 22 12.40 8.06 21.18
C LEU A 22 12.90 6.78 20.51
N LYS A 23 12.38 5.62 20.89
CA LYS A 23 12.82 4.30 20.40
C LYS A 23 11.69 3.27 20.52
N SER A 24 11.08 2.91 19.39
CA SER A 24 10.09 1.85 19.26
C SER A 24 9.97 1.38 17.82
N GLY A 25 9.40 0.18 17.61
CA GLY A 25 9.04 -0.29 16.26
C GLY A 25 8.07 0.65 15.54
N LEU A 26 7.14 1.30 16.25
CA LEU A 26 6.24 2.30 15.66
C LEU A 26 6.99 3.50 15.06
N LYS A 27 8.08 3.93 15.71
CA LYS A 27 8.95 4.97 15.17
C LYS A 27 9.70 4.48 13.93
N GLU A 28 10.31 3.31 14.02
CA GLU A 28 11.11 2.71 12.95
C GLU A 28 10.27 2.43 11.70
N ASP A 29 9.04 1.93 11.89
CA ASP A 29 8.07 1.65 10.83
C ASP A 29 7.43 2.91 10.23
N GLY A 30 7.67 4.10 10.82
CA GLY A 30 7.15 5.38 10.32
C GLY A 30 5.71 5.71 10.76
N TRP A 31 5.16 5.01 11.76
CA TRP A 31 3.78 5.20 12.24
C TRP A 31 3.45 6.64 12.63
N PHE A 32 4.34 7.30 13.40
CA PHE A 32 4.11 8.69 13.82
C PHE A 32 4.04 9.65 12.63
N LYS A 33 4.91 9.46 11.63
CA LYS A 33 4.93 10.29 10.41
C LYS A 33 3.69 10.03 9.57
N SER A 34 3.30 8.77 9.41
CA SER A 34 2.05 8.38 8.73
C SER A 34 0.82 9.00 9.39
N PHE A 35 0.74 8.96 10.72
CA PHE A 35 -0.36 9.54 11.48
C PHE A 35 -0.46 11.06 11.27
N GLN A 36 0.67 11.78 11.34
CA GLN A 36 0.72 13.23 11.18
C GLN A 36 0.35 13.67 9.76
N THR A 37 0.82 12.95 8.73
CA THR A 37 0.57 13.30 7.32
C THR A 37 -0.72 12.70 6.77
N LYS A 38 -1.44 11.89 7.56
CA LYS A 38 -2.62 11.12 7.14
C LYS A 38 -2.36 10.32 5.86
N THR A 39 -1.14 9.82 5.70
CA THR A 39 -0.67 9.12 4.50
C THR A 39 0.13 7.89 4.94
N SER A 40 -0.01 6.75 4.26
CA SER A 40 0.77 5.54 4.56
C SER A 40 2.22 5.66 4.06
N ILE A 41 3.14 6.07 4.93
CA ILE A 41 4.56 6.32 4.61
C ILE A 41 5.52 5.81 5.68
N ASP A 42 6.73 5.43 5.27
CA ASP A 42 7.82 5.07 6.18
C ASP A 42 8.41 6.31 6.88
N VAL A 43 9.38 6.08 7.77
CA VAL A 43 10.10 7.15 8.48
C VAL A 43 10.78 8.16 7.53
N ASN A 44 11.22 7.71 6.35
CA ASN A 44 11.86 8.53 5.33
C ASN A 44 10.84 9.28 4.45
N GLY A 45 9.54 8.95 4.56
CA GLY A 45 8.48 9.55 3.76
C GLY A 45 8.19 8.80 2.45
N ASN A 46 8.76 7.62 2.27
CA ASN A 46 8.43 6.75 1.14
C ASN A 46 7.05 6.15 1.29
N ALA A 47 6.32 6.01 0.18
CA ALA A 47 5.05 5.29 0.14
C ALA A 47 5.17 3.87 0.71
N LEU A 48 4.21 3.50 1.55
CA LEU A 48 3.96 2.13 2.02
C LEU A 48 2.58 1.68 1.54
N ALA A 49 2.48 0.43 1.07
CA ALA A 49 1.18 -0.18 0.86
C ALA A 49 0.36 -0.19 2.15
N TRP A 50 -0.96 -0.05 2.05
CA TRP A 50 -1.85 0.06 3.23
C TRP A 50 -2.11 -1.31 3.87
N TYR A 51 -1.04 -1.93 4.36
CA TYR A 51 -1.08 -3.16 5.14
C TYR A 51 -0.53 -2.92 6.54
N ASN A 52 -0.72 -3.88 7.43
CA ASN A 52 0.00 -3.84 8.71
C ASN A 52 1.51 -4.02 8.47
N TYR A 53 2.34 -3.45 9.35
CA TYR A 53 3.80 -3.46 9.19
C TYR A 53 4.41 -4.87 9.19
N GLY A 54 3.82 -5.82 9.92
CA GLY A 54 4.25 -7.22 9.89
C GLY A 54 4.11 -7.84 8.51
N PHE A 55 2.98 -7.61 7.85
CA PHE A 55 2.72 -8.08 6.51
C PHE A 55 3.60 -7.38 5.47
N LEU A 56 3.86 -6.08 5.61
CA LEU A 56 4.83 -5.38 4.76
C LEU A 56 6.22 -6.01 4.84
N ARG A 57 6.72 -6.31 6.06
CA ARG A 57 8.01 -7.00 6.27
C ARG A 57 8.01 -8.41 5.70
N PHE A 58 6.91 -9.14 5.86
CA PHE A 58 6.76 -10.48 5.29
C PHE A 58 6.80 -10.45 3.76
N LEU A 59 6.00 -9.57 3.16
CA LEU A 59 5.78 -9.50 1.72
C LEU A 59 6.99 -8.91 0.98
N SER A 60 7.63 -7.86 1.51
CA SER A 60 8.75 -7.18 0.84
C SER A 60 9.90 -8.13 0.50
N THR A 61 10.16 -9.12 1.35
CA THR A 61 11.21 -10.14 1.15
C THR A 61 10.87 -11.18 0.08
N ARG A 62 9.65 -11.18 -0.45
CA ARG A 62 9.12 -12.15 -1.41
C ARG A 62 8.79 -11.55 -2.77
N LEU A 63 8.78 -10.22 -2.88
CA LEU A 63 8.61 -9.55 -4.17
C LEU A 63 9.83 -9.82 -5.05
N LYS A 64 9.58 -10.07 -6.33
CA LYS A 64 10.62 -10.26 -7.34
C LYS A 64 10.52 -9.21 -8.41
N ASN A 65 11.67 -8.84 -8.96
CA ASN A 65 11.78 -7.81 -10.00
C ASN A 65 11.10 -8.19 -11.33
N ASP A 66 10.73 -9.45 -11.52
CA ASP A 66 10.04 -9.96 -12.69
C ASP A 66 8.52 -10.11 -12.47
N PHE A 67 8.00 -9.78 -11.28
CA PHE A 67 6.58 -9.88 -10.98
C PHE A 67 5.75 -8.84 -11.73
N GLU A 68 4.59 -9.26 -12.23
CA GLU A 68 3.55 -8.37 -12.72
C GLU A 68 2.41 -8.28 -11.71
N VAL A 69 2.05 -7.05 -11.33
CA VAL A 69 1.05 -6.78 -10.29
C VAL A 69 -0.19 -6.11 -10.90
N PHE A 70 -1.37 -6.58 -10.53
CA PHE A 70 -2.63 -5.89 -10.77
C PHE A 70 -3.23 -5.40 -9.46
N GLU A 71 -3.77 -4.19 -9.43
CA GLU A 71 -4.49 -3.65 -8.28
C GLU A 71 -5.90 -3.18 -8.66
N TYR A 72 -6.90 -3.66 -7.94
CA TYR A 72 -8.18 -2.96 -7.82
C TYR A 72 -8.06 -1.94 -6.70
N GLY A 73 -8.10 -0.65 -7.07
CA GLY A 73 -7.81 0.49 -6.19
C GLY A 73 -6.35 0.92 -6.37
N ALA A 74 -6.12 2.23 -6.52
CA ALA A 74 -4.78 2.77 -6.70
C ALA A 74 -4.36 3.64 -5.51
N GLY A 75 -3.06 3.71 -5.20
CA GLY A 75 -2.58 4.55 -4.11
C GLY A 75 -1.10 4.39 -3.80
N ASN A 76 -0.75 4.54 -2.52
CA ASN A 76 0.62 4.32 -2.06
C ASN A 76 1.08 2.87 -2.23
N SER A 77 0.16 1.90 -2.27
CA SER A 77 0.49 0.51 -2.62
C SER A 77 1.04 0.40 -4.04
N THR A 78 0.43 1.11 -5.00
CA THR A 78 0.89 1.18 -6.40
C THR A 78 2.35 1.62 -6.48
N ILE A 79 2.69 2.72 -5.77
CA ILE A 79 4.05 3.25 -5.70
C ILE A 79 4.98 2.27 -4.97
N TRP A 80 4.50 1.64 -3.90
CA TRP A 80 5.28 0.72 -3.09
C TRP A 80 5.66 -0.56 -3.85
N TYR A 81 4.71 -1.21 -4.54
CA TYR A 81 4.98 -2.38 -5.39
C TYR A 81 5.93 -2.02 -6.53
N ALA A 82 5.69 -0.90 -7.20
CA ALA A 82 6.48 -0.44 -8.36
C ALA A 82 7.99 -0.32 -8.08
N LYS A 83 8.39 -0.12 -6.82
CA LYS A 83 9.80 -0.10 -6.42
C LYS A 83 10.53 -1.44 -6.57
N SER A 84 9.80 -2.55 -6.55
CA SER A 84 10.37 -3.90 -6.40
C SER A 84 9.96 -4.87 -7.50
N VAL A 85 8.99 -4.52 -8.35
CA VAL A 85 8.40 -5.43 -9.35
C VAL A 85 8.59 -4.92 -10.78
N LYS A 86 8.30 -5.76 -11.77
CA LYS A 86 8.44 -5.42 -13.19
C LYS A 86 7.43 -4.36 -13.61
N SER A 87 6.16 -4.57 -13.28
CA SER A 87 5.08 -3.67 -13.67
C SER A 87 3.92 -3.69 -12.68
N VAL A 88 3.22 -2.56 -12.57
CA VAL A 88 1.96 -2.44 -11.81
C VAL A 88 0.87 -1.84 -12.71
N ILE A 89 -0.27 -2.50 -12.78
CA ILE A 89 -1.49 -1.95 -13.40
C ILE A 89 -2.53 -1.81 -12.29
N ALA A 90 -2.93 -0.58 -11.98
CA ALA A 90 -3.97 -0.30 -11.00
C ALA A 90 -5.20 0.30 -11.68
N VAL A 91 -6.39 -0.06 -11.21
CA VAL A 91 -7.66 0.52 -11.66
C VAL A 91 -8.35 1.28 -10.55
N GLU A 92 -8.82 2.48 -10.86
CA GLU A 92 -9.37 3.42 -9.88
C GLU A 92 -10.64 4.07 -10.41
N ASN A 93 -11.63 4.28 -9.53
CA ASN A 93 -12.94 4.83 -9.88
C ASN A 93 -13.10 6.30 -9.49
N ASP A 94 -12.15 6.87 -8.74
CA ASP A 94 -12.13 8.28 -8.35
C ASP A 94 -11.14 9.07 -9.21
N LYS A 95 -11.66 9.95 -10.09
CA LYS A 95 -10.84 10.77 -10.99
C LYS A 95 -9.96 11.77 -10.25
N GLN A 96 -10.48 12.39 -9.18
CA GLN A 96 -9.73 13.38 -8.40
C GLN A 96 -8.57 12.69 -7.68
N TRP A 97 -8.80 11.47 -7.18
CA TRP A 97 -7.74 10.66 -6.60
C TRP A 97 -6.64 10.33 -7.61
N ILE A 98 -7.01 9.92 -8.83
CA ILE A 98 -6.05 9.67 -9.92
C ILE A 98 -5.23 10.92 -10.23
N GLU A 99 -5.86 12.08 -10.35
CA GLU A 99 -5.16 13.34 -10.62
C GLU A 99 -4.12 13.67 -9.53
N MET A 100 -4.47 13.46 -8.26
CA MET A 100 -3.53 13.66 -7.14
C MET A 100 -2.40 12.61 -7.09
N LEU A 101 -2.68 11.40 -7.55
CA LEU A 101 -1.74 10.28 -7.50
C LEU A 101 -0.75 10.28 -8.68
N THR A 102 -1.22 10.65 -9.87
CA THR A 102 -0.49 10.59 -11.15
C THR A 102 0.93 11.18 -11.08
N PRO A 103 1.18 12.36 -10.46
CA PRO A 103 2.52 12.93 -10.38
C PRO A 103 3.53 12.10 -9.58
N LYS A 104 3.05 11.14 -8.77
CA LYS A 104 3.87 10.29 -7.88
C LYS A 104 4.06 8.87 -8.43
N ILE A 105 3.39 8.52 -9.52
CA ILE A 105 3.42 7.17 -10.09
C ILE A 105 4.75 6.96 -10.84
N PRO A 106 5.53 5.91 -10.51
CA PRO A 106 6.73 5.56 -11.25
C PRO A 106 6.45 5.10 -12.69
N GLU A 107 7.45 5.15 -13.58
CA GLU A 107 7.29 4.80 -15.00
C GLU A 107 6.80 3.37 -15.27
N ASN A 108 7.12 2.42 -14.39
CA ASN A 108 6.68 1.03 -14.51
C ASN A 108 5.28 0.76 -13.94
N ALA A 109 4.57 1.79 -13.49
CA ALA A 109 3.21 1.70 -12.98
C ALA A 109 2.24 2.53 -13.82
N LYS A 110 1.01 2.02 -13.96
CA LYS A 110 -0.07 2.72 -14.67
C LYS A 110 -1.35 2.68 -13.84
N VAL A 111 -2.00 3.83 -13.72
CA VAL A 111 -3.31 3.95 -13.07
C VAL A 111 -4.35 4.26 -14.13
N ILE A 112 -5.40 3.46 -14.21
CA ILE A 112 -6.41 3.55 -15.26
C ILE A 112 -7.77 3.81 -14.62
N TYR A 113 -8.44 4.87 -15.08
CA TYR A 113 -9.79 5.17 -14.63
C TYR A 113 -10.77 4.09 -15.13
N LYS A 114 -11.57 3.54 -14.21
CA LYS A 114 -12.66 2.64 -14.51
C LYS A 114 -13.88 2.97 -13.65
N GLU A 115 -15.00 3.22 -14.31
CA GLU A 115 -16.25 3.53 -13.64
C GLU A 115 -16.88 2.27 -13.04
N ILE A 116 -17.62 2.46 -11.96
CA ILE A 116 -18.48 1.43 -11.37
C ILE A 116 -19.87 1.66 -11.92
N ASN A 117 -20.21 0.91 -12.95
CA ASN A 117 -21.47 1.01 -13.68
C ASN A 117 -22.06 -0.38 -13.94
N GLU A 118 -23.24 -0.42 -14.53
CA GLU A 118 -23.96 -1.66 -14.86
C GLU A 118 -23.20 -2.57 -15.85
N LYS A 119 -22.30 -1.98 -16.63
CA LYS A 119 -21.41 -2.72 -17.55
C LYS A 119 -20.23 -3.40 -16.83
N ASN A 120 -20.09 -3.18 -15.52
CA ASN A 120 -19.07 -3.80 -14.68
C ASN A 120 -17.64 -3.50 -15.16
N GLU A 121 -17.40 -2.31 -15.73
CA GLU A 121 -16.11 -1.93 -16.31
C GLU A 121 -14.97 -1.99 -15.30
N TYR A 122 -15.21 -1.56 -14.06
CA TYR A 122 -14.27 -1.70 -12.96
C TYR A 122 -13.93 -3.18 -12.67
N LEU A 123 -14.95 -4.02 -12.49
CA LEU A 123 -14.78 -5.44 -12.15
C LEU A 123 -14.00 -6.17 -13.25
N TYR A 124 -14.41 -6.03 -14.51
CA TYR A 124 -13.78 -6.73 -15.63
C TYR A 124 -12.50 -6.07 -16.15
N ALA A 125 -12.02 -5.01 -15.49
CA ALA A 125 -10.84 -4.30 -15.96
C ALA A 125 -9.59 -5.21 -16.03
N ILE A 126 -9.43 -6.15 -15.10
CA ILE A 126 -8.33 -7.13 -15.10
C ILE A 126 -8.27 -7.94 -16.41
N ALA A 127 -9.43 -8.24 -16.99
CA ALA A 127 -9.56 -9.01 -18.23
C ALA A 127 -9.12 -8.24 -19.48
N SER A 128 -9.15 -6.90 -19.43
CA SER A 128 -8.92 -6.05 -20.61
C SER A 128 -7.48 -6.06 -21.12
N PHE A 129 -6.54 -6.58 -20.31
CA PHE A 129 -5.11 -6.62 -20.65
C PHE A 129 -4.65 -7.95 -21.24
N GLN A 130 -5.54 -8.94 -21.36
CA GLN A 130 -5.25 -10.26 -21.93
C GLN A 130 -3.98 -10.93 -21.35
N LYS A 131 -3.72 -10.74 -20.06
CA LYS A 131 -2.58 -11.31 -19.35
C LYS A 131 -2.94 -11.73 -17.93
N LYS A 132 -2.05 -12.52 -17.33
CA LYS A 132 -2.11 -12.97 -15.93
C LYS A 132 -1.07 -12.24 -15.09
N TYR A 133 -1.27 -12.23 -13.78
CA TYR A 133 -0.46 -11.48 -12.83
C TYR A 133 0.09 -12.40 -11.74
N ASP A 134 1.28 -12.09 -11.22
CA ASP A 134 1.87 -12.82 -10.10
C ASP A 134 1.26 -12.37 -8.77
N ILE A 135 0.71 -11.15 -8.71
CA ILE A 135 -0.01 -10.63 -7.55
C ILE A 135 -1.25 -9.87 -8.05
N VAL A 136 -2.41 -10.18 -7.47
CA VAL A 136 -3.62 -9.36 -7.61
C VAL A 136 -4.00 -8.80 -6.24
N VAL A 137 -4.03 -7.48 -6.12
CA VAL A 137 -4.45 -6.77 -4.90
C VAL A 137 -5.88 -6.29 -5.07
N VAL A 138 -6.73 -6.56 -4.08
CA VAL A 138 -8.12 -6.10 -4.07
C VAL A 138 -8.35 -5.16 -2.88
N ASP A 139 -8.19 -3.86 -3.12
CA ASP A 139 -8.33 -2.82 -2.08
C ASP A 139 -9.25 -1.65 -2.50
N GLY A 140 -9.93 -1.76 -3.64
CA GLY A 140 -10.86 -0.75 -4.12
C GLY A 140 -12.32 -1.08 -3.81
N ARG A 141 -13.15 -1.06 -4.85
CA ARG A 141 -14.60 -1.31 -4.78
C ARG A 141 -14.95 -2.72 -5.26
N ARG A 142 -16.19 -3.16 -4.98
CA ARG A 142 -16.70 -4.50 -5.34
C ARG A 142 -15.77 -5.66 -4.96
N ARG A 143 -15.18 -5.56 -3.77
CA ARG A 143 -14.06 -6.43 -3.34
C ARG A 143 -14.37 -7.91 -3.45
N ASN A 144 -15.58 -8.35 -3.06
CA ASN A 144 -15.96 -9.76 -3.13
C ASN A 144 -15.95 -10.28 -4.58
N ASP A 145 -16.57 -9.55 -5.51
CA ASP A 145 -16.60 -9.93 -6.92
C ASP A 145 -15.20 -9.89 -7.54
N CYS A 146 -14.43 -8.85 -7.22
CA CYS A 146 -13.06 -8.68 -7.70
C CYS A 146 -12.14 -9.81 -7.22
N VAL A 147 -12.25 -10.25 -5.95
CA VAL A 147 -11.46 -11.37 -5.43
C VAL A 147 -11.85 -12.67 -6.13
N MET A 148 -13.14 -12.93 -6.35
CA MET A 148 -13.58 -14.14 -7.04
C MET A 148 -13.06 -14.20 -8.48
N LEU A 149 -13.12 -13.08 -9.20
CA LEU A 149 -12.60 -13.00 -10.57
C LEU A 149 -11.08 -13.08 -10.62
N ALA A 150 -10.38 -12.46 -9.67
CA ALA A 150 -8.91 -12.37 -9.65
C ALA A 150 -8.22 -13.73 -9.74
N VAL A 151 -8.81 -14.78 -9.18
CA VAL A 151 -8.25 -16.14 -9.16
C VAL A 151 -7.96 -16.64 -10.58
N ASP A 152 -8.83 -16.34 -11.55
CA ASP A 152 -8.67 -16.78 -12.94
C ASP A 152 -7.52 -16.06 -13.66
N TYR A 153 -7.10 -14.92 -13.13
CA TYR A 153 -6.07 -14.04 -13.69
C TYR A 153 -4.72 -14.13 -12.98
N LEU A 154 -4.55 -15.09 -12.06
CA LEU A 154 -3.24 -15.39 -11.47
C LEU A 154 -2.41 -16.28 -12.41
N THR A 155 -1.09 -16.05 -12.42
CA THR A 155 -0.12 -16.98 -13.03
C THR A 155 -0.01 -18.25 -12.18
N THR A 156 0.73 -19.25 -12.64
CA THR A 156 1.02 -20.45 -11.83
C THR A 156 1.91 -20.17 -10.61
N ARG A 157 2.50 -18.97 -10.53
CA ARG A 157 3.31 -18.50 -9.39
C ARG A 157 2.52 -17.62 -8.42
N GLY A 158 1.32 -17.19 -8.83
CA GLY A 158 0.45 -16.28 -8.09
C GLY A 158 -0.50 -17.00 -7.14
#